data_AF-A0A957Q8J1-F1
#
_entry.id   AF-A0A957Q8J1-F1
#
_cell.length_a   1.000
_cell.length_b   1.000
_cell.length_c   1.000
_cell.angle_alpha   90.00
_cell.angle_beta   90.00
_cell.angle_gamma   90.00
#
_symmetry.space_group_name_H-M   'P 1'
#
loop_
_entity.id
_entity.type
_entity.pdbx_description
1 polymer ?
#
loop_
_entity_poly.entity_id
_entity_poly.type
_entity_poly.pdbx_seq_one_letter_code
_entity_poly.pdbx_strand_id
1 'polypeptide(L)'
;MIISHQHRYLFIEIPLTGSWAIRKELCAHYDGMPILHKHATYPEFQRTAEPAELDYFVFAAIRHPLDEIVSRYAKLMSDHKGIFSDRTRTQTLETDYSDHEKYKFVHESKADFVTFFRKYHRRPFGDLIDVASDQYDFIIRYECLQEDFAEVLRRLKLEQVRPVPVSNKTAGKRTDWHTYYTPEIRAQAYHVVAPYMKKWGYAFPADWERYPISWRSQLEFSLMTHLRNLYYTHLRYSRRPHAKAVRYLRAWLFD
;
A
#
# COMPACT_ATOMS: atom_id res chain seq x y z
N MET A 1 2.13 -5.68 11.84
CA MET A 1 2.67 -4.48 12.49
C MET A 1 3.78 -4.90 13.42
N ILE A 2 4.88 -4.14 13.50
CA ILE A 2 6.03 -4.45 14.36
C ILE A 2 6.20 -3.33 15.38
N ILE A 3 6.43 -3.68 16.64
CA ILE A 3 6.75 -2.73 17.71
C ILE A 3 8.10 -3.10 18.33
N SER A 4 8.81 -2.14 18.91
CA SER A 4 9.90 -2.41 19.84
C SER A 4 9.71 -1.53 21.07
N HIS A 5 9.55 -2.14 22.24
CA HIS A 5 9.48 -1.40 23.50
C HIS A 5 10.87 -0.90 23.93
N GLN A 6 11.91 -1.68 23.64
CA GLN A 6 13.30 -1.32 23.94
C GLN A 6 13.74 -0.06 23.18
N HIS A 7 13.37 0.05 21.91
CA HIS A 7 13.74 1.17 21.05
C HIS A 7 12.59 2.16 20.83
N ARG A 8 11.44 1.94 21.48
CA ARG A 8 10.24 2.80 21.45
C ARG A 8 9.82 3.21 20.04
N TYR A 9 9.65 2.23 19.16
CA TYR A 9 9.16 2.47 17.80
C TYR A 9 7.96 1.58 17.44
N LEU A 10 7.17 2.05 16.46
CA LEU A 10 6.11 1.30 15.81
C LEU A 10 6.27 1.36 14.29
N PHE A 11 6.36 0.20 13.65
CA PHE A 11 6.39 0.07 12.18
C PHE A 11 5.05 -0.46 11.64
N ILE A 12 4.39 0.37 10.82
CA ILE A 12 3.16 0.00 10.13
C ILE A 12 3.50 -0.63 8.78
N GLU A 13 3.15 -1.89 8.63
CA GLU A 13 3.42 -2.67 7.42
C GLU A 13 2.40 -2.29 6.34
N ILE A 14 2.75 -1.38 5.44
CA ILE A 14 1.92 -1.06 4.26
C ILE A 14 2.11 -2.14 3.16
N PRO A 15 1.07 -2.56 2.43
CA PRO A 15 1.20 -3.51 1.33
C PRO A 15 2.11 -3.01 0.21
N LEU A 16 2.84 -3.90 -0.47
CA LEU A 16 3.65 -3.60 -1.69
C LEU A 16 4.81 -2.61 -1.55
N THR A 17 5.13 -2.14 -0.34
CA THR A 17 6.17 -1.13 -0.06
C THR A 17 7.47 -1.70 0.53
N GLY A 18 7.75 -3.00 0.32
CA GLY A 18 8.92 -3.65 0.90
C GLY A 18 8.80 -3.96 2.40
N SER A 19 7.61 -3.78 2.99
CA SER A 19 7.34 -3.98 4.42
C SER A 19 7.77 -5.33 4.98
N TRP A 20 7.74 -6.41 4.18
CA TRP A 20 8.24 -7.72 4.64
C TRP A 20 9.75 -7.77 4.84
N ALA A 21 10.52 -7.04 4.03
CA ALA A 21 11.97 -6.97 4.18
C ALA A 21 12.34 -6.19 5.45
N ILE A 22 11.73 -5.01 5.62
CA ILE A 22 11.87 -4.18 6.82
C ILE A 22 11.48 -4.97 8.07
N ARG A 23 10.31 -5.63 8.07
CA ARG A 23 9.85 -6.47 9.18
C ARG A 23 10.91 -7.50 9.61
N LYS A 24 11.45 -8.27 8.65
CA LYS A 24 12.45 -9.29 8.98
C LYS A 24 13.71 -8.69 9.59
N GLU A 25 14.12 -7.54 9.10
CA GLU A 25 15.29 -6.83 9.60
C GLU A 25 15.06 -6.31 11.03
N LEU A 26 13.92 -5.65 11.27
CA LEU A 26 13.51 -5.17 12.59
C LEU A 26 13.41 -6.31 13.62
N CYS A 27 12.80 -7.43 13.24
CA CYS A 27 12.67 -8.58 14.13
C CYS A 27 13.98 -9.31 14.41
N ALA A 28 14.93 -9.29 13.47
CA ALA A 28 16.20 -9.99 13.64
C ALA A 28 17.23 -9.18 14.43
N HIS A 29 17.24 -7.86 14.29
CA HIS A 29 18.36 -7.03 14.72
C HIS A 29 17.99 -5.81 15.57
N TYR A 30 16.70 -5.52 15.75
CA TYR A 30 16.24 -4.27 16.38
C TYR A 30 15.09 -4.48 17.38
N ASP A 31 15.06 -5.64 18.05
CA ASP A 31 14.07 -5.97 19.08
C ASP A 31 12.60 -5.81 18.62
N GLY A 32 12.37 -5.90 17.31
CA GLY A 32 11.05 -5.79 16.73
C GLY A 32 10.23 -7.04 16.98
N MET A 33 9.04 -6.89 17.54
CA MET A 33 8.09 -7.99 17.72
C MET A 33 6.75 -7.72 17.02
N PRO A 34 6.15 -8.75 16.40
CA PRO A 34 4.82 -8.60 15.82
C PRO A 34 3.73 -8.59 16.89
N ILE A 35 2.96 -7.51 16.96
CA ILE A 35 1.87 -7.35 17.95
C ILE A 35 0.47 -7.52 17.36
N LEU A 36 0.29 -7.18 16.09
CA LEU A 36 -0.98 -7.30 15.37
C LEU A 36 -0.77 -8.03 14.05
N HIS A 37 -1.88 -8.37 13.41
CA HIS A 37 -1.87 -8.95 12.08
C HIS A 37 -1.16 -8.03 11.06
N LYS A 38 -0.76 -8.62 9.94
CA LYS A 38 -0.07 -7.89 8.88
C LYS A 38 -1.03 -6.87 8.25
N HIS A 39 -0.55 -5.66 7.96
CA HIS A 39 -1.37 -4.57 7.43
C HIS A 39 -2.45 -4.05 8.40
N ALA A 40 -2.30 -4.31 9.71
CA ALA A 40 -3.06 -3.60 10.74
C ALA A 40 -2.75 -2.09 10.67
N THR A 41 -3.78 -1.27 10.89
CA THR A 41 -3.70 0.20 10.82
C THR A 41 -3.36 0.83 12.16
N TYR A 42 -2.91 2.08 12.16
CA TYR A 42 -2.65 2.81 13.42
C TYR A 42 -3.91 2.92 14.31
N PRO A 43 -5.12 3.23 13.79
CA PRO A 43 -6.31 3.26 14.63
C PRO A 43 -6.67 1.91 15.25
N GLU A 44 -6.26 0.79 14.65
CA GLU A 44 -6.41 -0.52 15.28
C GLU A 44 -5.43 -0.70 16.44
N PHE A 45 -4.18 -0.27 16.27
CA PHE A 45 -3.19 -0.25 17.35
C PHE A 45 -3.65 0.61 18.53
N GLN A 46 -4.14 1.83 18.27
CA GLN A 46 -4.59 2.75 19.32
C GLN A 46 -5.68 2.17 20.25
N ARG A 47 -6.47 1.20 19.78
CA ARG A 47 -7.53 0.57 20.60
C ARG A 47 -6.99 -0.40 21.65
N THR A 48 -5.78 -0.90 21.43
CA THR A 48 -5.14 -1.91 22.28
C THR A 48 -3.83 -1.43 22.87
N ALA A 49 -3.36 -0.26 22.46
CA ALA A 49 -2.09 0.31 22.89
C ALA A 49 -2.16 0.78 24.34
N GLU A 50 -1.08 0.54 25.08
CA GLU A 50 -0.86 1.16 26.38
C GLU A 50 -0.53 2.65 26.17
N PRO A 51 -0.87 3.55 27.13
CA PRO A 51 -0.65 4.99 26.97
C PRO A 51 0.77 5.37 26.59
N ALA A 52 1.78 4.69 27.15
CA ALA A 52 3.19 4.95 26.87
C ALA A 52 3.62 4.55 25.44
N GLU A 53 2.89 3.65 24.79
CA GLU A 53 3.19 3.19 23.43
C GLU A 53 2.71 4.17 22.37
N LEU A 54 1.75 5.04 22.71
CA LEU A 54 1.27 6.10 21.82
C LEU A 54 2.32 7.21 21.61
N ASP A 55 3.35 7.26 22.46
CA ASP A 55 4.51 8.16 22.35
C ASP A 55 5.69 7.52 21.59
N TYR A 56 5.49 6.37 20.93
CA TYR A 56 6.56 5.71 20.18
C TYR A 56 6.79 6.39 18.84
N PHE A 57 8.02 6.30 18.32
CA PHE A 57 8.33 6.75 16.97
C PHE A 57 7.64 5.85 15.94
N VAL A 58 6.66 6.40 15.22
CA VAL A 58 5.85 5.67 14.25
C VAL A 58 6.37 5.91 12.84
N PHE A 59 6.64 4.83 12.12
CA PHE A 59 7.05 4.92 10.72
C PHE A 59 6.35 3.89 9.84
N ALA A 60 6.33 4.19 8.55
CA ALA A 60 5.76 3.34 7.52
C ALA A 60 6.56 3.47 6.23
N ALA A 61 6.17 2.73 5.21
CA ALA A 61 6.74 2.86 3.88
C ALA A 61 5.65 3.12 2.84
N ILE A 62 5.96 3.94 1.85
CA ILE A 62 5.15 4.19 0.64
C ILE A 62 5.93 3.78 -0.60
N ARG A 63 5.25 3.68 -1.73
CA ARG A 63 5.84 3.39 -3.03
C ARG A 63 5.29 4.35 -4.07
N HIS A 64 6.07 4.59 -5.12
CA HIS A 64 5.60 5.34 -6.27
C HIS A 64 4.30 4.71 -6.79
N PRO A 65 3.18 5.45 -6.86
CA PRO A 65 1.86 4.85 -7.08
C PRO A 65 1.74 4.15 -8.44
N LEU A 66 2.38 4.68 -9.48
CA LEU A 66 2.47 4.02 -10.79
C LEU A 66 3.18 2.66 -10.70
N ASP A 67 4.27 2.59 -9.95
CA ASP A 67 5.04 1.36 -9.76
C ASP A 67 4.29 0.31 -8.93
N GLU A 68 3.52 0.78 -7.95
CA GLU A 68 2.65 -0.04 -7.11
C GLU A 68 1.51 -0.67 -7.92
N ILE A 69 0.84 0.10 -8.77
CA ILE A 69 -0.23 -0.39 -9.66
C ILE A 69 0.31 -1.48 -10.60
N VAL A 70 1.48 -1.24 -11.21
CA VAL A 70 2.16 -2.27 -12.04
C VAL A 70 2.50 -3.50 -11.20
N SER A 71 2.99 -3.32 -9.97
CA SER A 71 3.27 -4.44 -9.07
C SER A 71 2.01 -5.22 -8.71
N ARG A 72 0.85 -4.57 -8.58
CA ARG A 72 -0.42 -5.23 -8.30
C ARG A 72 -0.87 -6.06 -9.50
N TYR A 73 -0.82 -5.48 -10.69
CA TYR A 73 -1.12 -6.19 -11.94
C TYR A 73 -0.23 -7.43 -12.12
N ALA A 74 1.08 -7.30 -11.95
CA ALA A 74 2.01 -8.43 -12.08
C ALA A 74 1.73 -9.56 -11.06
N LYS A 75 1.27 -9.23 -9.85
CA LYS A 75 0.83 -10.23 -8.86
C LYS A 75 -0.44 -10.97 -9.27
N LEU A 76 -1.39 -10.29 -9.91
CA LEU A 76 -2.60 -10.92 -10.45
C LEU A 76 -2.24 -11.84 -11.63
N MET A 77 -1.39 -11.36 -12.54
CA MET A 77 -0.90 -12.14 -13.68
C MET A 77 -0.19 -13.44 -13.26
N SER A 78 0.66 -13.37 -12.24
CA SER A 78 1.45 -14.52 -11.76
C SER A 78 0.73 -15.39 -10.73
N ASP A 79 -0.53 -15.07 -10.40
CA ASP A 79 -1.25 -15.66 -9.26
C ASP A 79 -0.37 -15.81 -8.01
N HIS A 80 0.19 -14.69 -7.55
CA HIS A 80 1.27 -14.72 -6.57
C HIS A 80 0.91 -15.55 -5.33
N LYS A 81 1.57 -16.72 -5.18
CA LYS A 81 1.32 -17.71 -4.12
C LYS A 81 -0.07 -18.39 -4.15
N GLY A 82 -0.75 -18.39 -5.29
CA GLY A 82 -2.08 -18.98 -5.46
C GLY A 82 -3.19 -18.23 -4.73
N ILE A 83 -2.92 -17.02 -4.22
CA ILE A 83 -3.86 -16.34 -3.32
C ILE A 83 -5.06 -15.77 -4.08
N PHE A 84 -4.92 -15.51 -5.38
CA PHE A 84 -5.98 -14.86 -6.16
C PHE A 84 -6.92 -15.86 -6.82
N SER A 85 -6.47 -17.08 -7.09
CA SER A 85 -7.34 -18.18 -7.53
C SER A 85 -8.13 -18.82 -6.37
N ASP A 86 -7.56 -18.85 -5.17
CA ASP A 86 -8.14 -19.51 -4.01
C ASP A 86 -9.18 -18.62 -3.30
N ARG A 87 -10.46 -18.95 -3.50
CA ARG A 87 -11.59 -18.21 -2.92
C ARG A 87 -11.61 -18.21 -1.40
N THR A 88 -10.96 -19.17 -0.74
CA THR A 88 -10.93 -19.25 0.72
C THR A 88 -10.08 -18.14 1.34
N ARG A 89 -9.16 -17.54 0.57
CA ARG A 89 -8.27 -16.44 1.02
C ARG A 89 -8.99 -15.13 1.35
N THR A 90 -10.21 -14.95 0.83
CA THR A 90 -11.08 -13.85 1.26
C THR A 90 -11.62 -14.01 2.68
N GLN A 91 -11.67 -15.24 3.20
CA GLN A 91 -12.11 -15.52 4.56
C GLN A 91 -11.02 -15.20 5.57
N THR A 92 -9.75 -15.36 5.19
CA THR A 92 -8.57 -15.02 5.99
C THR A 92 -8.12 -13.56 5.80
N LEU A 93 -8.79 -12.79 4.93
CA LEU A 93 -8.48 -11.40 4.59
C LEU A 93 -7.07 -11.22 4.00
N GLU A 94 -6.48 -12.30 3.45
CA GLU A 94 -5.24 -12.26 2.69
C GLU A 94 -5.45 -11.64 1.30
N THR A 95 -6.68 -11.75 0.78
CA THR A 95 -7.17 -11.08 -0.42
C THR A 95 -8.55 -10.50 -0.19
N ASP A 96 -8.94 -9.52 -1.01
CA ASP A 96 -10.30 -9.00 -1.04
C ASP A 96 -11.12 -9.64 -2.17
N TYR A 97 -12.45 -9.59 -2.06
CA TYR A 97 -13.36 -10.11 -3.12
C TYR A 97 -13.08 -9.45 -4.48
N SER A 98 -12.73 -8.17 -4.48
CA SER A 98 -12.38 -7.43 -5.69
C SER A 98 -11.12 -7.97 -6.37
N ASP A 99 -10.22 -8.59 -5.62
CA ASP A 99 -8.98 -9.15 -6.17
C ASP A 99 -9.25 -10.43 -6.97
N HIS A 100 -10.21 -11.25 -6.54
CA HIS A 100 -10.64 -12.41 -7.32
C HIS A 100 -11.31 -11.99 -8.63
N GLU A 101 -12.14 -10.96 -8.61
CA GLU A 101 -12.77 -10.42 -9.83
C GLU A 101 -11.72 -9.84 -10.79
N LYS A 102 -10.75 -9.09 -10.28
CA LYS A 102 -9.62 -8.57 -11.07
C LYS A 102 -8.78 -9.71 -11.65
N TYR A 103 -8.47 -10.73 -10.85
CA TYR A 103 -7.73 -11.91 -11.27
C TYR A 103 -8.43 -12.65 -12.41
N LYS A 104 -9.73 -12.96 -12.23
CA LYS A 104 -10.54 -13.59 -13.28
C LYS A 104 -10.53 -12.77 -14.56
N PHE A 105 -10.78 -11.47 -14.48
CA PHE A 105 -10.74 -10.61 -15.65
C PHE A 105 -9.40 -10.67 -16.38
N VAL A 106 -8.29 -10.57 -15.63
CA VAL A 106 -6.94 -10.61 -16.19
C VAL A 106 -6.67 -11.93 -16.92
N HIS A 107 -7.07 -13.07 -16.34
CA HIS A 107 -6.80 -14.39 -16.92
C HIS A 107 -7.81 -14.81 -18.00
N GLU A 108 -9.11 -14.68 -17.74
CA GLU A 108 -10.18 -15.10 -18.66
C GLU A 108 -10.22 -14.22 -19.92
N SER A 109 -10.04 -12.90 -19.76
CA SER A 109 -10.02 -11.97 -20.90
C SER A 109 -8.62 -11.77 -21.49
N LYS A 110 -7.58 -12.41 -20.92
CA LYS A 110 -6.17 -12.20 -21.27
C LYS A 110 -5.80 -10.71 -21.30
N ALA A 111 -6.31 -9.95 -20.33
CA ALA A 111 -6.19 -8.50 -20.34
C ALA A 111 -4.73 -8.08 -20.12
N ASP A 112 -4.21 -7.29 -21.06
CA ASP A 112 -2.93 -6.61 -20.89
C ASP A 112 -3.03 -5.48 -19.84
N PHE A 113 -1.90 -4.85 -19.54
CA PHE A 113 -1.87 -3.79 -18.52
C PHE A 113 -2.76 -2.59 -18.90
N VAL A 114 -2.77 -2.20 -20.17
CA VAL A 114 -3.59 -1.07 -20.65
C VAL A 114 -5.08 -1.35 -20.45
N THR A 115 -5.53 -2.55 -20.81
CA THR A 115 -6.91 -3.00 -20.67
C THR A 115 -7.31 -3.10 -19.20
N PHE A 116 -6.44 -3.68 -18.36
CA PHE A 116 -6.62 -3.75 -16.92
C PHE A 116 -6.70 -2.36 -16.28
N PHE A 117 -5.78 -1.46 -16.65
CA PHE A 117 -5.69 -0.11 -16.10
C PHE A 117 -6.96 0.68 -16.41
N ARG A 118 -7.40 0.69 -17.68
CA ARG A 118 -8.62 1.37 -18.12
C ARG A 118 -9.85 0.94 -17.33
N LYS A 119 -9.98 -0.35 -17.03
CA LYS A 119 -11.13 -0.92 -16.33
C LYS A 119 -11.16 -0.57 -14.84
N TYR A 120 -10.02 -0.70 -14.15
CA TYR A 120 -9.98 -0.68 -12.68
C TYR A 120 -9.32 0.55 -12.05
N HIS A 121 -8.86 1.52 -12.85
CA HIS A 121 -8.24 2.74 -12.34
C HIS A 121 -8.99 3.95 -12.89
N ARG A 122 -10.24 4.12 -12.44
CA ARG A 122 -11.11 5.23 -12.89
C ARG A 122 -11.25 6.33 -11.85
N ARG A 123 -10.82 6.07 -10.62
CA ARG A 123 -10.85 6.99 -9.48
C ARG A 123 -9.45 7.34 -8.99
N PRO A 124 -9.29 8.41 -8.21
CA PRO A 124 -8.02 8.74 -7.60
C PRO A 124 -7.44 7.60 -6.77
N PHE A 125 -6.19 7.27 -7.03
CA PHE A 125 -5.43 6.28 -6.27
C PHE A 125 -5.30 6.71 -4.82
N GLY A 126 -5.37 5.74 -3.91
CA GLY A 126 -4.95 5.94 -2.53
C GLY A 126 -4.80 4.61 -1.82
N ASP A 127 -4.02 4.62 -0.74
CA ASP A 127 -3.53 3.42 -0.08
C ASP A 127 -3.73 3.51 1.45
N LEU A 128 -3.43 2.41 2.15
CA LEU A 128 -3.56 2.25 3.59
C LEU A 128 -2.79 3.33 4.38
N ILE A 129 -1.71 3.86 3.81
CA ILE A 129 -0.95 4.97 4.41
C ILE A 129 -1.85 6.17 4.73
N ASP A 130 -2.90 6.42 3.94
CA ASP A 130 -3.78 7.57 4.14
C ASP A 130 -4.66 7.47 5.41
N VAL A 131 -4.78 6.28 6.00
CA VAL A 131 -5.63 6.03 7.19
C VAL A 131 -5.12 6.73 8.45
N ALA A 132 -3.82 7.00 8.51
CA ALA A 132 -3.19 7.61 9.65
C ALA A 132 -2.05 8.54 9.23
N SER A 133 -2.21 9.29 8.13
CA SER A 133 -1.13 10.09 7.54
C SER A 133 -0.46 11.03 8.54
N ASP A 134 -1.22 11.53 9.51
CA ASP A 134 -0.77 12.54 10.46
C ASP A 134 -0.11 11.92 11.70
N GLN A 135 0.01 10.60 11.75
CA GLN A 135 0.57 9.85 12.88
C GLN A 135 1.99 9.33 12.61
N TYR A 136 2.49 9.46 11.38
CA TYR A 136 3.82 8.97 11.02
C TYR A 136 4.89 10.05 11.26
N ASP A 137 5.88 9.74 12.09
CA ASP A 137 7.08 10.57 12.30
C ASP A 137 8.05 10.50 11.12
N PHE A 138 8.03 9.39 10.38
CA PHE A 138 8.82 9.21 9.19
C PHE A 138 8.19 8.22 8.20
N ILE A 139 8.41 8.49 6.92
CA ILE A 139 7.89 7.67 5.83
C ILE A 139 9.02 7.30 4.89
N ILE A 140 9.30 6.01 4.82
CA ILE A 140 10.27 5.41 3.91
C ILE A 140 9.69 5.40 2.49
N ARG A 141 10.46 5.84 1.50
CA ARG A 141 10.17 5.61 0.08
C ARG A 141 10.78 4.28 -0.34
N TYR A 142 9.96 3.42 -0.93
CA TYR A 142 10.40 2.12 -1.42
C TYR A 142 11.56 2.23 -2.43
N GLU A 143 11.59 3.32 -3.21
CA GLU A 143 12.62 3.61 -4.20
C GLU A 143 13.99 3.93 -3.58
N CYS A 144 14.00 4.43 -2.33
CA CYS A 144 15.17 4.78 -1.54
C CYS A 144 15.23 3.94 -0.24
N LEU A 145 14.82 2.67 -0.33
CA LEU A 145 14.58 1.82 0.84
C LEU A 145 15.78 1.73 1.78
N GLN A 146 17.00 1.69 1.26
CA GLN A 146 18.21 1.55 2.09
C GLN A 146 18.51 2.84 2.83
N GLU A 147 18.52 3.95 2.10
CA GLU A 147 18.82 5.28 2.59
C GLU A 147 17.80 5.71 3.65
N ASP A 148 16.52 5.54 3.35
CA ASP A 148 15.44 5.93 4.25
C ASP A 148 15.35 5.01 5.47
N PHE A 149 15.67 3.71 5.34
CA PHE A 149 15.75 2.83 6.51
C PHE A 149 16.94 3.20 7.41
N ALA A 150 18.10 3.53 6.83
CA ALA A 150 19.25 4.03 7.59
C ALA A 150 18.90 5.33 8.34
N GLU A 151 18.12 6.22 7.72
CA GLU A 151 17.61 7.43 8.35
C GLU A 151 16.66 7.12 9.54
N VAL A 152 15.79 6.12 9.42
CA VAL A 152 14.97 5.64 10.56
C VAL A 152 15.87 5.19 11.71
N LEU A 153 16.87 4.36 11.44
CA LEU A 153 17.80 3.90 12.47
C LEU A 153 18.56 5.06 13.12
N ARG A 154 19.01 6.03 12.32
CA ARG A 154 19.68 7.24 12.82
C ARG A 154 18.78 8.05 13.75
N ARG A 155 17.49 8.21 13.42
CA ARG A 155 16.50 8.89 14.28
C ARG A 155 16.26 8.15 15.59
N LEU A 156 16.27 6.82 15.53
CA LEU A 156 16.19 5.93 16.69
C LEU A 156 17.52 5.80 17.47
N LYS A 157 18.60 6.41 16.98
CA LYS A 157 19.97 6.30 17.52
C LYS A 157 20.47 4.84 17.56
N LEU A 158 20.14 4.08 16.52
CA LEU A 158 20.55 2.70 16.32
C LEU A 158 21.61 2.60 15.23
N GLU A 159 22.56 1.70 15.41
CA GLU A 159 23.54 1.38 14.37
C GLU A 159 22.95 0.43 13.33
N GLN A 160 23.31 0.65 12.06
CA GLN A 160 22.88 -0.24 11.00
C GLN A 160 23.75 -1.51 10.97
N VAL A 161 23.16 -2.66 11.29
CA VAL A 161 23.85 -3.95 11.30
C VAL A 161 24.21 -4.38 9.88
N ARG A 162 23.30 -4.15 8.92
CA ARG A 162 23.49 -4.44 7.50
C ARG A 162 22.45 -3.73 6.61
N PRO A 163 22.64 -3.71 5.28
CA PRO A 163 21.60 -3.30 4.34
C PRO A 163 20.35 -4.18 4.44
N VAL A 164 19.17 -3.59 4.26
CA VAL A 164 17.88 -4.30 4.26
C VAL A 164 17.87 -5.33 3.12
N PRO A 165 17.69 -6.65 3.38
CA PRO A 165 17.77 -7.65 2.34
C PRO A 165 16.67 -7.50 1.29
N VAL A 166 17.04 -7.42 0.00
CA VAL A 166 16.08 -7.46 -1.11
C VAL A 166 15.42 -8.84 -1.14
N SER A 167 14.13 -8.89 -0.82
CA SER A 167 13.35 -10.14 -0.85
C SER A 167 11.96 -9.90 -1.44
N ASN A 168 11.31 -10.98 -1.90
CA ASN A 168 9.99 -10.93 -2.54
C ASN A 168 9.92 -10.03 -3.78
N LYS A 169 10.88 -10.16 -4.71
CA LYS A 169 10.74 -9.54 -6.04
C LYS A 169 9.45 -10.04 -6.70
N THR A 170 8.66 -9.12 -7.25
CA THR A 170 7.42 -9.46 -7.96
C THR A 170 7.77 -10.19 -9.25
N ALA A 171 7.40 -11.46 -9.36
CA ALA A 171 7.67 -12.27 -10.55
C ALA A 171 6.98 -11.68 -11.80
N GLY A 172 7.65 -11.74 -12.95
CA GLY A 172 7.11 -11.30 -14.23
C GLY A 172 6.97 -9.78 -14.42
N LYS A 173 7.37 -8.98 -13.43
CA LYS A 173 7.38 -7.52 -13.53
C LYS A 173 8.67 -7.05 -14.19
N ARG A 174 8.57 -6.20 -15.22
CA ARG A 174 9.74 -5.49 -15.78
C ARG A 174 10.25 -4.50 -14.74
N THR A 175 11.57 -4.39 -14.59
CA THR A 175 12.21 -3.45 -13.67
C THR A 175 11.79 -2.01 -13.96
N ASP A 176 11.69 -1.67 -15.24
CA ASP A 176 11.21 -0.37 -15.70
C ASP A 176 9.67 -0.36 -15.82
N TRP A 177 9.02 0.08 -14.74
CA TRP A 177 7.57 0.21 -14.67
C TRP A 177 7.01 1.30 -15.60
N HIS A 178 7.84 2.26 -16.05
CA HIS A 178 7.39 3.33 -16.94
C HIS A 178 6.91 2.77 -18.29
N THR A 179 7.51 1.67 -18.75
CA THR A 179 7.16 1.00 -20.01
C THR A 179 5.74 0.43 -20.05
N TYR A 180 5.07 0.27 -18.91
CA TYR A 180 3.68 -0.17 -18.85
C TYR A 180 2.71 0.97 -19.20
N TYR A 181 3.12 2.24 -19.06
CA TYR A 181 2.28 3.40 -19.27
C TYR A 181 2.46 3.98 -20.67
N THR A 182 1.77 3.35 -21.61
CA THR A 182 1.72 3.75 -23.01
C THR A 182 0.97 5.08 -23.17
N PRO A 183 1.22 5.87 -24.25
CA PRO A 183 0.56 7.16 -24.45
C PRO A 183 -0.96 7.13 -24.30
N GLU A 184 -1.60 6.02 -24.66
CA GLU A 184 -3.04 5.81 -24.64
C GLU A 184 -3.66 5.79 -23.24
N ILE A 185 -2.86 5.63 -22.17
CA ILE A 185 -3.34 5.66 -20.78
C ILE A 185 -2.63 6.70 -19.91
N ARG A 186 -1.62 7.43 -20.41
CA ARG A 186 -0.87 8.43 -19.61
C ARG A 186 -1.78 9.50 -19.02
N ALA A 187 -2.70 10.06 -19.79
CA ALA A 187 -3.65 11.06 -19.30
C ALA A 187 -4.56 10.51 -18.19
N GLN A 188 -5.09 9.29 -18.37
CA GLN A 188 -5.88 8.62 -17.33
C GLN A 188 -5.04 8.35 -16.08
N ALA A 189 -3.82 7.83 -16.26
CA ALA A 189 -2.91 7.55 -15.17
C ALA A 189 -2.59 8.82 -14.38
N TYR A 190 -2.34 9.93 -15.08
CA TYR A 190 -2.14 11.22 -14.46
C TYR A 190 -3.31 11.61 -13.56
N HIS A 191 -4.54 11.53 -14.06
CA HIS A 191 -5.73 11.85 -13.24
C HIS A 191 -5.90 10.94 -12.03
N VAL A 192 -5.58 9.65 -12.18
CA VAL A 192 -5.64 8.66 -11.10
C VAL A 192 -4.62 8.96 -10.02
N VAL A 193 -3.35 9.16 -10.35
CA VAL A 193 -2.29 9.22 -9.33
C VAL A 193 -1.92 10.63 -8.89
N ALA A 194 -2.26 11.67 -9.65
CA ALA A 194 -1.82 13.03 -9.35
C ALA A 194 -2.19 13.55 -7.95
N PRO A 195 -3.42 13.32 -7.42
CA PRO A 195 -3.74 13.76 -6.06
C PRO A 195 -2.86 13.10 -4.99
N TYR A 196 -2.61 11.80 -5.10
CA TYR A 196 -1.74 11.05 -4.19
C TYR A 196 -0.28 11.48 -4.33
N MET A 197 0.21 11.62 -5.57
CA MET A 197 1.58 12.08 -5.84
C MET A 197 1.81 13.48 -5.29
N LYS A 198 0.83 14.39 -5.43
CA LYS A 198 0.90 15.72 -4.83
C LYS A 198 0.97 15.65 -3.31
N LYS A 199 0.12 14.84 -2.65
CA LYS A 199 0.13 14.67 -1.19
C LYS A 199 1.49 14.19 -0.67
N TRP A 200 2.08 13.21 -1.35
CA TRP A 200 3.31 12.54 -0.91
C TRP A 200 4.58 13.06 -1.60
N GLY A 201 4.50 14.17 -2.32
CA GLY A 201 5.65 14.81 -2.97
C GLY A 201 6.35 13.94 -4.02
N TYR A 202 5.61 13.16 -4.80
CA TYR A 202 6.14 12.47 -5.98
C TYR A 202 6.04 13.35 -7.23
N ALA A 203 7.03 13.21 -8.11
CA ALA A 203 7.05 13.86 -9.42
C ALA A 203 6.68 12.85 -10.52
N PHE A 204 6.01 13.33 -11.56
CA PHE A 204 5.80 12.55 -12.77
C PHE A 204 7.10 12.42 -13.58
N PRO A 205 7.22 11.38 -14.42
CA PRO A 205 8.34 11.26 -15.36
C PRO A 205 8.45 12.52 -16.24
N ALA A 206 9.68 12.94 -16.55
CA ALA A 206 9.92 14.19 -17.26
C ALA A 206 9.39 14.18 -18.71
N ASP A 207 9.28 13.00 -19.32
CA ASP A 207 8.75 12.79 -20.68
C ASP A 207 7.22 12.76 -20.74
N TRP A 208 6.53 12.89 -19.60
CA TRP A 208 5.07 12.96 -19.58
C TRP A 208 4.60 14.39 -19.77
N GLU A 209 3.58 14.55 -20.60
CA GLU A 209 2.82 15.79 -20.64
C GLU A 209 2.24 16.09 -19.26
N ARG A 210 2.35 17.35 -18.84
CA ARG A 210 1.79 17.81 -17.58
C ARG A 210 0.34 18.19 -17.79
N TYR A 211 -0.56 17.44 -17.16
CA TYR A 211 -1.97 17.79 -17.12
C TYR A 211 -2.27 18.62 -15.86
N PRO A 212 -3.20 19.58 -15.90
CA PRO A 212 -3.62 20.26 -14.68
C PRO A 212 -4.27 19.27 -13.71
N ILE A 213 -3.91 19.34 -12.43
CA ILE A 213 -4.59 18.56 -11.39
C ILE A 213 -5.98 19.16 -11.21
N SER A 214 -7.00 18.42 -11.66
CA SER A 214 -8.39 18.86 -11.52
C SER A 214 -8.77 18.98 -10.04
N TRP A 215 -9.35 20.11 -9.66
CA TRP A 215 -9.89 20.31 -8.32
C TRP A 215 -10.94 19.24 -7.96
N ARG A 216 -11.68 18.72 -8.95
CA ARG A 216 -12.64 17.63 -8.77
C ARG A 216 -11.94 16.35 -8.33
N SER A 217 -10.84 16.00 -8.98
CA SER A 217 -10.03 14.83 -8.60
C SER A 217 -9.40 14.99 -7.22
N GLN A 218 -9.03 16.21 -6.82
CA GLN A 218 -8.53 16.50 -5.48
C GLN A 218 -9.63 16.32 -4.41
N LEU A 219 -10.84 16.82 -4.69
CA LEU A 219 -12.00 16.66 -3.82
C LEU A 219 -12.41 15.19 -3.71
N GLU A 220 -12.46 14.47 -4.83
CA GLU A 220 -12.74 13.03 -4.86
C GLU A 220 -11.70 12.25 -4.07
N PHE A 221 -10.40 12.55 -4.23
CA PHE A 221 -9.34 11.92 -3.44
C PHE A 221 -9.52 12.15 -1.93
N SER A 222 -9.88 13.38 -1.54
CA SER A 222 -10.16 13.69 -0.13
C SER A 222 -11.35 12.88 0.38
N LEU A 223 -12.48 12.87 -0.34
CA LEU A 223 -13.66 12.10 0.05
C LEU A 223 -13.36 10.60 0.13
N MET A 224 -12.67 10.05 -0.87
CA MET A 224 -12.28 8.64 -0.89
C MET A 224 -11.34 8.30 0.27
N THR A 225 -10.46 9.22 0.67
CA THR A 225 -9.62 9.04 1.85
C THR A 225 -10.46 8.91 3.12
N HIS A 226 -11.46 9.78 3.32
CA HIS A 226 -12.35 9.65 4.49
C HIS A 226 -13.14 8.34 4.49
N LEU A 227 -13.66 7.93 3.33
CA LEU A 227 -14.36 6.64 3.19
C LEU A 227 -13.43 5.45 3.44
N ARG A 228 -12.18 5.53 2.97
CA ARG A 228 -11.14 4.53 3.19
C ARG A 228 -10.86 4.41 4.69
N ASN A 229 -10.70 5.54 5.37
CA ASN A 229 -10.45 5.59 6.81
C ASN A 229 -11.60 4.91 7.57
N LEU A 230 -12.85 5.25 7.25
CA LEU A 230 -14.01 4.59 7.85
C LEU A 230 -14.02 3.08 7.58
N TYR A 231 -13.75 2.67 6.33
CA TYR A 231 -13.73 1.26 5.93
C TYR A 231 -12.67 0.45 6.68
N TYR A 232 -11.42 0.90 6.69
CA TYR A 232 -10.32 0.19 7.34
C TYR A 232 -10.46 0.17 8.85
N THR A 233 -10.88 1.30 9.44
CA THR A 233 -11.00 1.43 10.89
C THR A 233 -12.18 0.64 11.45
N HIS A 234 -13.32 0.56 10.75
CA HIS A 234 -14.56 0.00 11.33
C HIS A 234 -15.14 -1.23 10.61
N LEU A 235 -14.82 -1.46 9.33
CA LEU A 235 -15.54 -2.44 8.51
C LEU A 235 -14.66 -3.61 8.05
N ARG A 236 -13.42 -3.36 7.61
CA ARG A 236 -12.55 -4.40 7.01
C ARG A 236 -12.39 -5.62 7.90
N TYR A 237 -12.08 -5.41 9.18
CA TYR A 237 -11.83 -6.49 10.15
C TYR A 237 -13.04 -6.82 11.03
N SER A 238 -14.18 -6.16 10.80
CA SER A 238 -15.42 -6.48 11.50
C SER A 238 -15.96 -7.85 11.08
N ARG A 239 -16.37 -8.65 12.06
CA ARG A 239 -17.06 -9.94 11.86
C ARG A 239 -18.57 -9.79 11.71
N ARG A 240 -19.11 -8.57 11.81
CA ARG A 240 -20.55 -8.32 11.71
C ARG A 240 -21.06 -8.65 10.29
N PRO A 241 -22.31 -9.14 10.14
CA PRO A 241 -22.82 -9.56 8.82
C PRO A 241 -22.77 -8.46 7.75
N HIS A 242 -23.10 -7.21 8.10
CA HIS A 242 -23.04 -6.08 7.18
C HIS A 242 -21.62 -5.77 6.68
N ALA A 243 -20.58 -6.06 7.47
CA ALA A 243 -19.20 -5.84 7.06
C ALA A 243 -18.82 -6.75 5.89
N LYS A 244 -19.34 -7.97 5.82
CA LYS A 244 -19.12 -8.88 4.68
C LYS A 244 -19.71 -8.31 3.38
N ALA A 245 -20.91 -7.72 3.45
CA ALA A 245 -21.53 -7.07 2.30
C ALA A 245 -20.73 -5.85 1.83
N VAL A 246 -20.24 -5.02 2.76
CA VAL A 246 -19.39 -3.87 2.40
C VAL A 246 -18.05 -4.31 1.80
N ARG A 247 -17.42 -5.38 2.31
CA ARG A 247 -16.20 -5.95 1.71
C ARG A 247 -16.41 -6.39 0.26
N TYR A 248 -17.60 -6.89 -0.08
CA TYR A 248 -17.96 -7.22 -1.46
C TYR A 248 -18.13 -5.97 -2.34
N LEU A 249 -18.77 -4.93 -1.81
CA LEU A 249 -18.99 -3.67 -2.50
C LEU A 249 -17.75 -2.77 -2.56
N ARG A 250 -16.68 -3.11 -1.82
CA ARG A 250 -15.41 -2.37 -1.76
C ARG A 250 -14.89 -1.99 -3.16
N ALA A 251 -14.93 -2.92 -4.12
CA ALA A 251 -14.47 -2.67 -5.49
C ALA A 251 -15.17 -1.46 -6.10
N TRP A 252 -16.50 -1.40 -6.00
CA TRP A 252 -17.32 -0.30 -6.53
C TRP A 252 -17.13 1.02 -5.78
N LEU A 253 -16.67 0.96 -4.52
CA LEU A 253 -16.45 2.12 -3.69
C LEU A 253 -15.07 2.76 -3.93
N PHE A 254 -14.04 1.97 -4.23
CA PHE A 254 -12.66 2.47 -4.25
C PHE A 254 -11.89 2.26 -5.57
N ASP A 255 -12.36 1.40 -6.48
CA ASP A 255 -11.74 1.14 -7.80
C ASP A 255 -12.59 1.76 -8.93
#